data_AF-A0A536BNM9-F1
#
_entry.id   AF-A0A536BNM9-F1
#
_cell.length_a   1.000
_cell.length_b   1.000
_cell.length_c   1.000
_cell.angle_alpha   90.00
_cell.angle_beta   90.00
_cell.angle_gamma   90.00
#
_symmetry.space_group_name_H-M   'P 1'
#
loop_
_entity.id
_entity.type
_entity.pdbx_description
1 polymer ?
#
loop_
_entity_poly.entity_id
_entity_poly.type
_entity_poly.pdbx_seq_one_letter_code
_entity_poly.pdbx_strand_id
1 'polypeptide(L)'
;MKARLANQIQGIVYLWDPFAWRIARVDLNAGRLDGVESIDRKLVTGSAAGGGILDGLARAIGNWIAPTTAAKVYMDPALAFSPDGARIYALATTASSFTDGGAPSAGVLVLDATTLRLVGHWRPLADLISIRVSDDGRFVYAVGSAGGTESGDRWQASLTVYDTSSGEVREVVGKLGDGWLMFPKPARG
;
A
#
# COMPACT_ATOMS: atom_id res chain seq x y z
N MET A 1 -7.88 -21.04 -0.29
CA MET A 1 -7.17 -20.17 -1.26
C MET A 1 -6.31 -19.22 -0.42
N LYS A 2 -4.97 -19.30 -0.49
CA LYS A 2 -4.02 -18.66 0.46
C LYS A 2 -3.71 -17.21 0.07
N ALA A 3 -3.91 -16.26 0.99
CA ALA A 3 -3.52 -14.85 0.85
C ALA A 3 -1.98 -14.69 0.91
N ARG A 4 -1.37 -13.86 0.06
CA ARG A 4 0.09 -13.64 -0.04
C ARG A 4 0.45 -12.17 0.25
N LEU A 5 0.57 -11.80 1.52
CA LEU A 5 1.21 -10.52 1.95
C LEU A 5 2.74 -10.49 1.72
N ALA A 6 3.24 -11.34 0.82
CA ALA A 6 4.63 -11.63 0.55
C ALA A 6 4.76 -11.85 -0.96
N ASN A 7 5.59 -11.05 -1.61
CA ASN A 7 5.94 -11.29 -3.01
C ASN A 7 7.30 -12.01 -3.06
N GLN A 8 7.37 -13.10 -3.81
CA GLN A 8 8.55 -13.95 -3.90
C GLN A 8 9.19 -13.76 -5.26
N ILE A 9 10.46 -13.36 -5.27
CA ILE A 9 11.27 -13.26 -6.48
C ILE A 9 12.51 -14.12 -6.24
N GLN A 10 12.69 -15.17 -7.05
CA GLN A 10 13.91 -15.99 -7.07
C GLN A 10 14.37 -16.52 -5.69
N GLY A 11 13.43 -16.93 -4.83
CA GLY A 11 13.75 -17.43 -3.49
C GLY A 11 13.92 -16.36 -2.41
N ILE A 12 13.69 -15.09 -2.75
CA ILE A 12 13.66 -13.99 -1.79
C ILE A 12 12.21 -13.59 -1.51
N VAL A 13 11.88 -13.38 -0.24
CA VAL A 13 10.60 -12.82 0.21
C VAL A 13 10.80 -11.43 0.77
N TYR A 14 9.98 -10.49 0.30
CA TYR A 14 9.88 -9.17 0.88
C TYR A 14 8.65 -9.09 1.78
N LEU A 15 8.87 -8.62 3.01
CA LEU A 15 7.84 -8.43 4.03
C LEU A 15 7.68 -6.94 4.28
N TRP A 16 6.46 -6.44 4.10
CA TRP A 16 6.13 -5.04 4.30
C TRP A 16 5.17 -4.87 5.48
N ASP A 17 5.57 -4.03 6.42
CA ASP A 17 4.74 -3.56 7.53
C ASP A 17 4.32 -2.10 7.24
N PRO A 18 3.10 -1.87 6.73
CA PRO A 18 2.62 -0.53 6.40
C PRO A 18 2.35 0.33 7.63
N PHE A 19 2.29 -0.25 8.84
CA PHE A 19 2.07 0.48 10.09
C PHE A 19 3.39 0.90 10.72
N ALA A 20 4.42 0.07 10.65
CA ALA A 20 5.76 0.45 11.09
C ALA A 20 6.57 1.20 10.01
N TRP A 21 6.07 1.25 8.77
CA TRP A 21 6.80 1.72 7.58
C TRP A 21 8.14 1.03 7.43
N ARG A 22 8.09 -0.31 7.48
CA ARG A 22 9.28 -1.13 7.54
C ARG A 22 9.22 -2.26 6.54
N ILE A 23 10.32 -2.43 5.82
CA ILE A 23 10.49 -3.51 4.86
C ILE A 23 11.63 -4.42 5.30
N ALA A 24 11.43 -5.72 5.12
CA ALA A 24 12.46 -6.73 5.34
C ALA A 24 12.62 -7.61 4.10
N ARG A 25 13.86 -7.99 3.81
CA ARG A 25 14.21 -8.96 2.77
C ARG A 25 14.68 -10.25 3.43
N VAL A 26 14.05 -11.36 3.10
CA VAL A 26 14.37 -12.69 3.63
C VAL A 26 14.80 -13.58 2.48
N ASP A 27 16.02 -14.11 2.56
CA ASP A 27 16.51 -15.15 1.66
C ASP A 27 15.99 -16.51 2.15
N LEU A 28 15.09 -17.13 1.40
CA LEU A 28 14.52 -18.44 1.76
C LEU A 28 15.47 -19.60 1.49
N ASN A 29 16.44 -19.44 0.57
CA ASN A 29 17.40 -20.49 0.27
C ASN A 29 18.41 -20.63 1.41
N ALA A 30 18.87 -19.50 1.94
CA ALA A 30 19.76 -19.46 3.10
C ALA A 30 19.01 -19.45 4.44
N GLY A 31 17.68 -19.28 4.43
CA GLY A 31 16.86 -19.19 5.63
C GLY A 31 17.20 -17.99 6.53
N ARG A 32 17.71 -16.89 5.96
CA ARG A 32 18.25 -15.75 6.73
C ARG A 32 17.65 -14.42 6.30
N LEU A 33 17.59 -13.52 7.27
CA LEU A 33 17.28 -12.11 7.03
C LEU A 33 18.45 -11.46 6.29
N ASP A 34 18.16 -10.83 5.16
CA ASP A 34 19.15 -10.27 4.23
C ASP A 34 19.00 -8.73 4.05
N GLY A 35 18.26 -8.11 4.98
CA GLY A 35 18.10 -6.66 5.08
C GLY A 35 16.82 -6.28 5.81
N VAL A 36 16.87 -5.18 6.56
CA VAL A 36 15.69 -4.50 7.13
C VAL A 36 15.92 -3.01 7.01
N GLU A 37 14.91 -2.29 6.52
CA GLU A 37 14.91 -0.84 6.46
C GLU A 37 13.64 -0.30 7.11
N SER A 38 13.81 0.66 8.01
CA SER A 38 12.73 1.45 8.58
C SER A 38 12.71 2.82 7.91
N ILE A 39 11.58 3.18 7.31
CA ILE A 39 11.44 4.41 6.57
C ILE A 39 10.94 5.49 7.54
N ASP A 40 11.74 6.55 7.72
CA ASP A 40 11.32 7.67 8.55
C ASP A 40 10.15 8.40 7.90
N ARG A 41 8.99 8.35 8.57
CA ARG A 41 7.77 9.05 8.16
C ARG A 41 8.00 10.54 7.94
N LYS A 42 8.99 11.18 8.58
CA LYS A 42 9.30 12.60 8.37
C LYS A 42 9.85 12.91 6.98
N LEU A 43 10.43 11.91 6.30
CA LEU A 43 10.88 12.04 4.91
C LEU A 43 9.71 12.16 3.93
N VAL A 44 8.49 11.88 4.41
CA VAL A 44 7.23 11.93 3.67
C VAL A 44 6.30 12.86 4.43
N THR A 45 6.10 14.09 3.96
CA THR A 45 5.31 15.10 4.70
C THR A 45 3.92 14.56 5.14
N GLY A 46 3.75 14.23 6.44
CA GLY A 46 2.47 13.76 7.02
C GLY A 46 2.51 12.76 8.21
N SER A 47 3.17 13.12 9.33
CA SER A 47 3.08 12.69 10.76
C SER A 47 2.94 11.21 11.27
N ALA A 48 3.94 10.85 12.12
CA ALA A 48 3.98 10.11 13.42
C ALA A 48 3.40 8.67 13.57
N ALA A 49 3.92 7.71 14.36
CA ALA A 49 5.06 7.57 15.30
C ALA A 49 5.46 6.07 15.40
N GLY A 50 6.66 5.79 15.90
CA GLY A 50 7.34 4.49 15.82
C GLY A 50 7.00 3.41 16.86
N GLY A 51 7.40 2.18 16.54
CA GLY A 51 7.34 0.99 17.39
C GLY A 51 8.48 0.00 17.04
N GLY A 52 8.85 -0.85 17.99
CA GLY A 52 10.06 -1.68 18.00
C GLY A 52 10.23 -2.64 16.80
N ILE A 53 11.50 -2.79 16.39
CA ILE A 53 11.97 -3.42 15.14
C ILE A 53 11.64 -4.92 15.04
N LEU A 54 11.37 -5.66 16.11
CA LEU A 54 11.11 -7.11 16.01
C LEU A 54 9.65 -7.49 16.32
N ASP A 55 8.97 -6.69 17.14
CA ASP A 55 7.60 -6.98 17.60
C ASP A 55 6.55 -6.75 16.50
N GLY A 56 6.76 -5.77 15.60
CA GLY A 56 5.84 -5.49 14.49
C GLY A 56 5.79 -6.62 13.46
N LEU A 57 6.93 -7.30 13.21
CA LEU A 57 7.02 -8.35 12.20
C LEU A 57 6.37 -9.65 12.69
N ALA A 58 6.59 -9.99 13.96
CA ALA A 58 5.96 -11.14 14.61
C ALA A 58 4.43 -11.01 14.70
N ARG A 59 3.91 -9.79 14.98
CA ARG A 59 2.47 -9.52 14.99
C ARG A 59 1.82 -9.58 13.60
N ALA A 60 2.51 -9.11 12.56
CA ALA A 60 2.04 -9.20 11.18
C ALA A 60 1.88 -10.66 10.72
N ILE A 61 2.78 -11.54 11.13
CA ILE A 61 2.71 -12.99 10.85
C ILE A 61 1.63 -13.67 11.72
N GLY A 62 1.52 -13.31 13.00
CA GLY A 62 0.54 -13.91 13.92
C GLY A 62 -0.92 -13.60 13.57
N ASN A 63 -1.20 -12.40 13.04
CA ASN A 63 -2.57 -11.97 12.70
C ASN A 63 -3.05 -12.47 11.32
N TRP A 64 -2.20 -13.17 10.56
CA TRP A 64 -2.54 -13.83 9.30
C TRP A 64 -3.62 -14.93 9.44
N ILE A 65 -3.95 -15.33 10.67
CA ILE A 65 -4.86 -16.45 10.98
C ILE A 65 -6.22 -15.99 11.55
N ALA A 66 -6.44 -14.71 11.85
CA ALA A 66 -7.68 -14.23 12.46
C ALA A 66 -8.37 -13.12 11.61
N PRO A 67 -9.61 -13.32 11.12
CA PRO A 67 -10.35 -12.26 10.45
C PRO A 67 -10.99 -11.33 11.50
N THR A 68 -10.86 -10.01 11.35
CA THR A 68 -11.62 -9.04 12.16
C THR A 68 -12.33 -8.00 11.30
N THR A 69 -13.58 -7.77 11.68
CA THR A 69 -14.71 -7.26 10.88
C THR A 69 -14.79 -5.72 10.77
N ALA A 70 -13.70 -4.99 11.01
CA ALA A 70 -13.68 -3.53 10.88
C ALA A 70 -12.31 -2.96 10.51
N ALA A 71 -11.39 -3.79 10.03
CA ALA A 71 -10.06 -3.35 9.69
C ALA A 71 -9.93 -3.12 8.18
N LYS A 72 -9.15 -2.11 7.81
CA LYS A 72 -8.77 -1.86 6.43
C LYS A 72 -8.07 -3.10 5.87
N VAL A 73 -8.78 -3.84 5.03
CA VAL A 73 -8.23 -5.02 4.37
C VAL A 73 -7.41 -4.51 3.19
N TYR A 74 -6.08 -4.48 3.34
CA TYR A 74 -5.21 -4.36 2.18
C TYR A 74 -5.49 -5.54 1.26
N MET A 75 -6.04 -5.26 0.08
CA MET A 75 -6.25 -6.28 -0.92
C MET A 75 -4.89 -6.54 -1.55
N ASP A 76 -4.40 -7.75 -1.29
CA ASP A 76 -3.16 -8.27 -1.83
C ASP A 76 -3.04 -7.98 -3.35
N PRO A 77 -1.97 -7.31 -3.81
CA PRO A 77 -0.76 -6.96 -3.05
C PRO A 77 -0.68 -5.47 -2.61
N ALA A 78 -0.07 -5.27 -1.44
CA ALA A 78 0.40 -3.96 -0.94
C ALA A 78 1.83 -3.63 -1.39
N LEU A 79 2.48 -4.55 -2.13
CA LEU A 79 3.81 -4.43 -2.72
C LEU A 79 3.76 -4.79 -4.20
N ALA A 80 4.37 -3.97 -5.05
CA ALA A 80 4.61 -4.31 -6.45
C ALA A 80 6.08 -4.07 -6.82
N PHE A 81 6.60 -4.86 -7.76
CA PHE A 81 8.00 -4.79 -8.20
C PHE A 81 8.03 -4.30 -9.64
N SER A 82 9.02 -3.48 -9.97
CA SER A 82 9.32 -3.22 -11.37
C SER A 82 9.73 -4.52 -12.07
N PRO A 83 9.43 -4.71 -13.37
CA PRO A 83 9.79 -5.91 -14.10
C PRO A 83 11.31 -6.20 -14.12
N ASP A 84 12.12 -5.14 -14.08
CA ASP A 84 13.59 -5.22 -14.00
C ASP A 84 14.11 -5.56 -12.58
N GLY A 85 13.22 -5.61 -11.58
CA GLY A 85 13.55 -5.89 -10.19
C GLY A 85 14.30 -4.75 -9.47
N ALA A 86 14.47 -3.58 -10.07
CA ALA A 86 15.23 -2.47 -9.48
C ALA A 86 14.44 -1.64 -8.46
N ARG A 87 13.11 -1.65 -8.53
CA ARG A 87 12.22 -0.84 -7.70
C ARG A 87 11.15 -1.67 -7.02
N ILE A 88 10.81 -1.25 -5.82
CA ILE A 88 9.66 -1.74 -5.04
C ILE A 88 8.72 -0.58 -4.81
N TYR A 89 7.43 -0.79 -5.09
CA TYR A 89 6.36 0.14 -4.82
C TYR A 89 5.52 -0.39 -3.67
N ALA A 90 5.46 0.33 -2.55
CA ALA A 90 4.77 -0.09 -1.35
C ALA A 90 3.64 0.87 -0.99
N LEU A 91 2.44 0.34 -0.72
CA LEU A 91 1.34 1.14 -0.19
C LEU A 91 1.58 1.46 1.28
N ALA A 92 1.57 2.74 1.62
CA ALA A 92 1.74 3.23 2.98
C ALA A 92 0.42 3.78 3.55
N THR A 93 0.35 3.83 4.88
CA THR A 93 -0.78 4.40 5.63
C THR A 93 -0.27 5.32 6.73
N THR A 94 -1.06 6.32 7.09
CA THR A 94 -0.78 7.12 8.28
C THR A 94 -1.10 6.35 9.56
N ALA A 95 -1.83 5.23 9.46
CA ALA A 95 -2.18 4.36 10.58
C ALA A 95 -0.93 3.92 11.35
N SER A 96 -1.02 3.91 12.67
CA SER A 96 0.04 3.36 13.55
C SER A 96 -0.22 1.90 13.92
N SER A 97 -1.43 1.40 13.67
CA SER A 97 -1.83 0.03 13.96
C SER A 97 -3.00 -0.42 13.09
N PHE A 98 -3.24 -1.72 13.00
CA PHE A 98 -4.35 -2.29 12.24
C PHE A 98 -5.75 -1.96 12.80
N THR A 99 -5.84 -1.60 14.09
CA THR A 99 -7.10 -1.20 14.72
C THR A 99 -7.49 0.25 14.40
N ASP A 100 -6.59 1.00 13.76
CA ASP A 100 -6.80 2.37 13.33
C ASP A 100 -7.49 2.41 11.95
N GLY A 101 -8.78 2.03 11.94
CA GLY A 101 -9.55 1.81 10.72
C GLY A 101 -9.89 3.07 9.92
N GLY A 102 -9.74 4.27 10.50
CA GLY A 102 -10.05 5.55 9.86
C GLY A 102 -8.84 6.25 9.24
N ALA A 103 -7.64 5.70 9.41
CA ALA A 103 -6.42 6.35 8.95
C ALA A 103 -6.26 6.29 7.42
N PRO A 104 -6.05 7.43 6.76
CA PRO A 104 -5.93 7.50 5.30
C PRO A 104 -4.64 6.83 4.80
N SER A 105 -4.64 6.50 3.50
CA SER A 105 -3.42 6.19 2.79
C SER A 105 -2.39 7.31 2.94
N ALA A 106 -1.13 6.93 3.11
CA ALA A 106 0.00 7.84 3.01
C ALA A 106 0.59 7.86 1.59
N GLY A 107 0.00 7.14 0.63
CA GLY A 107 0.44 7.08 -0.76
C GLY A 107 1.35 5.89 -1.06
N VAL A 108 2.16 6.04 -2.11
CA VAL A 108 3.07 4.99 -2.60
C VAL A 108 4.51 5.38 -2.24
N LEU A 109 5.20 4.50 -1.52
CA LEU A 109 6.64 4.59 -1.28
C LEU A 109 7.36 3.87 -2.41
N VAL A 110 8.36 4.53 -3.00
CA VAL A 110 9.24 3.94 -4.02
C VAL A 110 10.57 3.64 -3.37
N LEU A 111 10.95 2.37 -3.36
CA LEU A 111 12.17 1.88 -2.74
C LEU A 111 13.12 1.33 -3.79
N ASP A 112 14.41 1.49 -3.54
CA ASP A 112 15.45 0.74 -4.24
C ASP A 112 15.43 -0.71 -3.78
N ALA A 113 15.28 -1.67 -4.70
CA ALA A 113 15.07 -3.07 -4.33
C ALA A 113 16.33 -3.76 -3.76
N THR A 114 17.51 -3.24 -4.10
CA THR A 114 18.80 -3.76 -3.62
C THR A 114 19.09 -3.28 -2.21
N THR A 115 18.91 -1.98 -1.95
CA THR A 115 19.27 -1.34 -0.68
C THR A 115 18.08 -1.17 0.28
N LEU A 116 16.85 -1.38 -0.20
CA LEU A 116 15.58 -1.12 0.48
C LEU A 116 15.30 0.35 0.81
N ARG A 117 16.20 1.27 0.45
CA ARG A 117 16.10 2.69 0.79
C ARG A 117 14.98 3.38 0.03
N LEU A 118 14.35 4.35 0.69
CA LEU A 118 13.39 5.25 0.06
C LEU A 118 14.07 6.11 -1.01
N VAL A 119 13.58 6.04 -2.25
CA VAL A 119 14.05 6.85 -3.38
C VAL A 119 12.97 7.78 -3.93
N GLY A 120 11.72 7.60 -3.53
CA GLY A 120 10.62 8.47 -3.92
C GLY A 120 9.35 8.22 -3.12
N HIS A 121 8.46 9.20 -3.15
CA HIS A 121 7.14 9.12 -2.53
C HIS A 121 6.11 9.78 -3.43
N TRP A 122 5.02 9.07 -3.72
CA TRP A 122 3.93 9.58 -4.53
C TRP A 122 2.71 9.79 -3.66
N ARG A 123 2.18 11.01 -3.71
CA ARG A 123 1.06 11.42 -2.87
C ARG A 123 -0.19 10.59 -3.18
N PRO A 124 -0.96 10.21 -2.14
CA PRO A 124 -2.23 9.52 -2.35
C PRO A 124 -3.23 10.47 -3.00
N LEU A 125 -3.90 9.99 -4.05
CA LEU A 125 -5.11 10.61 -4.57
C LEU A 125 -6.38 9.87 -4.15
N ALA A 126 -6.23 8.61 -3.75
CA ALA A 126 -7.30 7.76 -3.23
C ALA A 126 -6.90 7.11 -1.89
N ASP A 127 -7.85 6.50 -1.17
CA ASP A 127 -7.50 5.61 -0.07
C ASP A 127 -7.01 4.26 -0.62
N LEU A 128 -5.71 4.18 -0.89
CA LEU A 128 -5.11 3.08 -1.65
C LEU A 128 -5.15 1.75 -0.89
N ILE A 129 -5.61 0.71 -1.58
CA ILE A 129 -5.81 -0.65 -1.03
C ILE A 129 -5.12 -1.76 -1.84
N SER A 130 -4.71 -1.51 -3.10
CA SER A 130 -3.99 -2.48 -3.93
C SER A 130 -3.11 -1.77 -4.97
N ILE A 131 -1.99 -2.41 -5.36
CA ILE A 131 -1.01 -1.84 -6.29
C ILE A 131 -0.45 -2.89 -7.27
N ARG A 132 -0.17 -2.49 -8.51
CA ARG A 132 0.51 -3.34 -9.51
C ARG A 132 1.34 -2.50 -10.49
N VAL A 133 2.47 -3.04 -10.97
CA VAL A 133 3.24 -2.45 -12.08
C VAL A 133 2.81 -3.08 -13.41
N SER A 134 2.76 -2.29 -14.48
CA SER A 134 2.59 -2.79 -15.84
C SER A 134 3.75 -3.72 -16.24
N ASP A 135 3.49 -4.68 -17.13
CA ASP A 135 4.51 -5.66 -17.54
C ASP A 135 5.69 -5.00 -18.28
N ASP A 136 5.46 -3.82 -18.89
CA ASP A 136 6.49 -3.00 -19.53
C ASP A 136 7.22 -2.04 -18.55
N GLY A 137 6.83 -2.02 -17.28
CA GLY A 137 7.45 -1.21 -16.23
C GLY A 137 7.18 0.29 -16.32
N ARG A 138 6.35 0.75 -17.26
CA ARG A 138 6.10 2.18 -17.51
C ARG A 138 5.07 2.79 -16.57
N PHE A 139 4.18 1.98 -16.01
CA PHE A 139 3.06 2.45 -15.20
C PHE A 139 2.91 1.69 -13.91
N VAL A 140 2.45 2.39 -12.89
CA VAL A 140 1.96 1.80 -11.64
C VAL A 140 0.48 2.09 -11.51
N TYR A 141 -0.29 1.03 -11.33
CA TYR A 141 -1.72 1.04 -11.11
C TYR A 141 -1.99 0.92 -9.62
N ALA A 142 -2.65 1.92 -9.03
CA ALA A 142 -3.08 1.88 -7.63
C ALA A 142 -4.60 1.98 -7.54
N VAL A 143 -5.22 1.02 -6.86
CA VAL A 143 -6.66 1.01 -6.63
C VAL A 143 -6.95 1.60 -5.25
N GLY A 144 -7.87 2.55 -5.19
CA GLY A 144 -8.40 3.09 -3.95
C GLY A 144 -9.81 2.58 -3.65
N SER A 145 -10.10 2.34 -2.38
CA SER A 145 -11.44 2.00 -1.92
C SER A 145 -12.31 3.24 -1.78
N ALA A 146 -13.62 3.06 -1.97
CA ALA A 146 -14.59 4.03 -1.48
C ALA A 146 -14.51 4.12 0.05
N GLY A 147 -14.60 5.31 0.62
CA GLY A 147 -14.39 5.53 2.04
C GLY A 147 -14.68 6.95 2.49
N GLY A 148 -14.42 7.23 3.75
CA GLY A 148 -14.55 8.58 4.32
C GLY A 148 -13.53 8.82 5.42
N THR A 149 -13.07 10.06 5.55
CA THR A 149 -12.27 10.49 6.71
C THR A 149 -13.20 10.88 7.86
N GLU A 150 -12.65 10.96 9.08
CA GLU A 150 -13.36 11.50 10.25
C GLU A 150 -13.76 12.98 10.05
N SER A 151 -13.03 13.72 9.19
CA SER A 151 -13.37 15.08 8.75
C SER A 151 -14.55 15.16 7.77
N GLY A 152 -15.07 14.02 7.30
CA GLY A 152 -16.23 13.94 6.41
C GLY A 152 -15.91 13.92 4.92
N ASP A 153 -14.63 13.92 4.53
CA ASP A 153 -14.21 13.83 3.13
C ASP A 153 -14.55 12.44 2.59
N ARG A 154 -15.30 12.35 1.49
CA ARG A 154 -15.73 11.08 0.90
C ARG A 154 -14.96 10.73 -0.35
N TRP A 155 -14.63 9.46 -0.49
CA TRP A 155 -13.83 8.88 -1.56
C TRP A 155 -14.70 7.83 -2.25
N GLN A 156 -14.70 7.78 -3.59
CA GLN A 156 -15.26 6.64 -4.32
C GLN A 156 -14.13 5.69 -4.73
N ALA A 157 -14.51 4.48 -5.12
CA ALA A 157 -13.57 3.54 -5.70
C ALA A 157 -12.94 4.16 -6.96
N SER A 158 -11.62 4.04 -7.06
CA SER A 158 -10.85 4.63 -8.14
C SER A 158 -9.61 3.82 -8.48
N LEU A 159 -9.14 3.98 -9.70
CA LEU A 159 -7.86 3.50 -10.19
C LEU A 159 -7.02 4.73 -10.55
N THR A 160 -5.86 4.88 -9.93
CA THR A 160 -4.87 5.90 -10.28
C THR A 160 -3.74 5.25 -11.06
N VAL A 161 -3.36 5.87 -12.18
CA VAL A 161 -2.24 5.44 -13.03
C VAL A 161 -1.10 6.44 -12.87
N TYR A 162 0.02 5.97 -12.32
CA TYR A 162 1.25 6.75 -12.15
C TYR A 162 2.25 6.39 -13.25
N ASP A 163 2.95 7.40 -13.77
CA ASP A 163 4.15 7.24 -14.59
C ASP A 163 5.34 6.85 -13.71
N THR A 164 6.01 5.73 -14.01
CA THR A 164 7.06 5.21 -13.11
C THR A 164 8.33 6.05 -13.07
N SER A 165 8.59 6.84 -14.12
CA SER A 165 9.80 7.66 -14.21
C SER A 165 9.74 8.91 -13.34
N SER A 166 8.53 9.40 -13.08
CA SER A 166 8.29 10.71 -12.45
C SER A 166 7.39 10.64 -11.22
N GLY A 167 6.54 9.61 -11.11
CA GLY A 167 5.45 9.57 -10.14
C GLY A 167 4.27 10.47 -10.49
N GLU A 168 4.27 11.08 -11.67
CA GLU A 168 3.14 11.89 -12.13
C GLU A 168 1.92 11.03 -12.40
N VAL A 169 0.75 11.57 -12.09
CA VAL A 169 -0.52 10.91 -12.39
C VAL A 169 -0.86 11.14 -13.86
N ARG A 170 -0.98 10.05 -14.61
CA ARG A 170 -1.37 10.06 -16.03
C ARG A 170 -2.86 9.95 -16.23
N GLU A 171 -3.52 9.18 -15.37
CA GLU A 171 -4.95 8.93 -15.48
C GLU A 171 -5.54 8.59 -14.11
N VAL A 172 -6.81 8.96 -13.94
CA VAL A 172 -7.64 8.53 -12.83
C VAL A 172 -8.96 8.02 -13.41
N VAL A 173 -9.26 6.75 -13.19
CA VAL A 173 -10.54 6.12 -13.59
C VAL A 173 -11.39 5.90 -12.35
N GLY A 174 -12.66 6.29 -12.40
CA GLY A 174 -13.54 6.35 -11.23
C GLY A 174 -13.69 7.78 -10.71
N LYS A 175 -14.17 7.97 -9.48
CA LYS A 175 -14.41 9.32 -8.94
C LYS A 175 -13.58 9.56 -7.68
N LEU A 176 -12.73 10.58 -7.72
CA LEU A 176 -12.09 11.11 -6.51
C LEU A 176 -13.00 12.21 -5.98
N GLY A 177 -13.57 12.03 -4.79
CA GLY A 177 -14.38 13.08 -4.18
C GLY A 177 -15.76 13.31 -4.80
N ASP A 178 -16.68 13.66 -3.91
CA ASP A 178 -18.12 13.93 -3.94
C ASP A 178 -19.03 13.50 -5.12
N GLY A 179 -20.08 12.76 -4.75
CA GLY A 179 -21.25 12.48 -5.59
C GLY A 179 -21.84 11.08 -5.34
N TRP A 180 -23.10 11.05 -4.90
CA TRP A 180 -23.94 9.85 -4.97
C TRP A 180 -24.36 9.59 -6.41
N LEU A 181 -24.34 8.32 -6.83
CA LEU A 181 -25.07 7.89 -8.02
C LEU A 181 -26.52 7.64 -7.62
N MET A 182 -27.38 8.65 -7.78
CA MET A 182 -28.82 8.53 -7.56
C MET A 182 -29.45 7.98 -8.84
N PHE A 183 -29.98 6.76 -8.79
CA PHE A 183 -30.91 6.29 -9.81
C PHE A 183 -32.28 6.91 -9.50
N PRO A 184 -32.87 7.71 -10.40
CA PRO A 184 -34.25 8.14 -10.22
C PRO A 184 -35.13 6.90 -10.11
N LYS A 185 -35.96 6.85 -9.07
CA LYS A 185 -36.97 5.80 -8.91
C LYS A 185 -37.81 5.79 -10.19
N PRO A 186 -37.99 4.64 -10.89
CA PRO A 186 -38.85 4.62 -12.06
C PRO A 186 -40.24 5.08 -11.65
N ALA A 187 -40.81 5.99 -12.42
CA ALA A 187 -42.18 6.42 -12.24
C ALA A 187 -43.05 5.17 -12.21
N ARG A 188 -43.80 4.97 -11.12
CA ARG A 188 -44.86 3.97 -11.09
C ARG A 188 -45.92 4.47 -12.06
N GLY A 189 -45.96 3.86 -13.25
CA GLY A 189 -47.16 3.85 -14.09
C GLY A 189 -48.25 3.01 -13.44
#